data_AF-A0A967C5X1-F1
#
_entry.id   AF-A0A967C5X1-F1
#
_cell.length_a   1.000
_cell.length_b   1.000
_cell.length_c   1.000
_cell.angle_alpha   90.00
_cell.angle_beta   90.00
_cell.angle_gamma   90.00
#
_symmetry.space_group_name_H-M   'P 1'
#
loop_
_entity.id
_entity.type
_entity.pdbx_description
1 polymer ?
#
loop_
_entity_poly.entity_id
_entity_poly.type
_entity_poly.pdbx_seq_one_letter_code
_entity_poly.pdbx_strand_id
1 'polypeptide(L)'
;MTGLLLSGGMTVSSPTAPPVYRPLPSAHSTVAWPALPAPEVALMGALLQQLDESQWWAPEDMRAQQLRQANALLVHAYRTVPFYRDRLAQAGFVPGQTLTEDVWSAIPILTRADLQEAGDRLLSTQIPERHGKTYDISSSGSTGRPVKAKGTRLVQFFWDAMTLREHIWHRRDFQGKLAAVRSFPSGVADYPAGALSRHWGRSTKDIFATGPSAMLTVSTRTNDQVEWLLRQQPAYLLTYPSALQELLIHCKRERIRIPGLLQVRTLSEALNPEIRGLCRDVLDLEIADLYSTQENGYLAFQCPEQGAYHVQAESALLEVLDEQGRACVPGEVGHVVVTSLHNFAMPMLRYAVGDLAEAGALCPCGRGLPVLNRILGRVRNVLVYPDGRRSRPRTIEIWEDGVLDIRQMQIIQHALDDIEIRLVTGHPFAEAEEKLVQARFHQCTGHNFSTRITYHQEIPRGPSGKFEDFRSEVAD
;
A
#
# COMPACT_ATOMS: atom_id res chain seq x y z
N MET A 1 -16.88 -37.95 -1.01
CA MET A 1 -16.15 -38.04 0.28
C MET A 1 -14.77 -38.60 -0.03
N THR A 2 -13.77 -37.72 -0.07
CA THR A 2 -12.35 -38.10 -0.16
C THR A 2 -11.64 -37.02 0.63
N GLY A 3 -11.22 -37.39 1.84
CA GLY A 3 -10.56 -36.48 2.79
C GLY A 3 -9.19 -36.06 2.25
N LEU A 4 -8.96 -34.75 2.19
CA LEU A 4 -7.60 -34.23 2.14
C LEU A 4 -7.04 -34.27 3.56
N LEU A 5 -6.14 -35.23 3.78
CA LEU A 5 -5.15 -35.19 4.85
C LEU A 5 -4.26 -33.96 4.62
N LEU A 6 -4.19 -33.06 5.60
CA LEU A 6 -3.14 -32.06 5.71
C LEU A 6 -1.83 -32.79 6.02
N SER A 7 -1.12 -33.24 4.99
CA SER A 7 0.27 -33.67 5.07
C SER A 7 1.13 -32.80 4.17
N GLY A 8 1.52 -31.64 4.67
CA GLY A 8 2.68 -30.89 4.19
C GLY A 8 3.71 -30.92 5.32
N GLY A 9 4.86 -31.55 5.08
CA GLY A 9 5.91 -31.71 6.09
C GLY A 9 6.36 -30.36 6.63
N MET A 10 6.24 -30.20 7.95
CA MET A 10 6.83 -29.09 8.68
C MET A 10 8.35 -29.31 8.74
N THR A 11 9.11 -28.66 7.85
CA THR A 11 10.50 -28.32 8.21
C THR A 11 10.42 -27.23 9.27
N VAL A 12 10.62 -27.62 10.52
CA VAL A 12 10.66 -26.73 11.69
C VAL A 12 11.77 -25.70 11.44
N SER A 13 11.37 -24.46 11.14
CA SER A 13 12.29 -23.33 11.16
C SER A 13 12.70 -23.05 12.61
N SER A 14 14.01 -22.93 12.81
CA SER A 14 14.77 -22.55 14.01
C SER A 14 14.08 -22.66 15.39
N PRO A 15 14.52 -23.56 16.30
CA PRO A 15 13.97 -23.75 17.65
C PRO A 15 14.19 -22.58 18.64
N THR A 16 14.61 -21.40 18.16
CA THR A 16 14.99 -20.24 18.98
C THR A 16 14.09 -19.01 18.79
N ALA A 17 13.13 -19.04 17.88
CA ALA A 17 12.18 -17.94 17.73
C ALA A 17 11.08 -18.04 18.81
N PRO A 18 10.85 -17.00 19.63
CA PRO A 18 9.70 -16.98 20.53
C PRO A 18 8.40 -17.14 19.71
N PRO A 19 7.36 -17.78 20.27
CA PRO A 19 6.11 -17.96 19.54
C PRO A 19 5.58 -16.61 19.05
N VAL A 20 5.24 -16.59 17.77
CA VAL A 20 4.77 -15.39 17.05
C VAL A 20 3.52 -14.79 17.73
N TYR A 21 2.75 -15.61 18.44
CA TYR A 21 1.53 -15.23 19.12
C TYR A 21 1.68 -15.37 20.64
N ARG A 22 1.28 -14.32 21.38
CA ARG A 22 1.02 -14.45 22.82
C ARG A 22 -0.14 -15.45 23.05
N PRO A 23 -0.24 -16.08 24.23
CA PRO A 23 -1.36 -16.95 24.55
C PRO A 23 -2.68 -16.22 24.32
N LEU A 24 -3.54 -16.79 23.47
CA LEU A 24 -4.88 -16.24 23.21
C LEU A 24 -5.72 -16.37 24.49
N PRO A 25 -6.57 -15.37 24.81
CA PRO A 25 -7.48 -15.51 25.95
C PRO A 25 -8.48 -16.63 25.68
N SER A 26 -8.83 -17.38 26.74
CA SER A 26 -9.89 -18.37 26.64
C SER A 26 -11.24 -17.68 26.53
N ALA A 27 -12.04 -18.07 25.53
CA ALA A 27 -13.44 -17.68 25.41
C ALA A 27 -14.35 -18.53 26.32
N HIS A 28 -13.81 -19.59 26.94
CA HIS A 28 -14.56 -20.43 27.87
C HIS A 28 -14.32 -19.98 29.31
N SER A 29 -15.39 -19.64 30.02
CA SER A 29 -15.31 -19.08 31.39
C SER A 29 -14.65 -20.02 32.41
N THR A 30 -14.71 -21.34 32.20
CA THR A 30 -14.13 -22.33 33.13
C THR A 30 -12.82 -22.96 32.66
N VAL A 31 -12.38 -22.71 31.41
CA VAL A 31 -11.13 -23.30 30.89
C VAL A 31 -10.10 -22.20 30.79
N ALA A 32 -9.35 -21.97 31.86
CA ALA A 32 -8.26 -21.00 31.85
C ALA A 32 -7.01 -21.53 31.12
N TRP A 33 -6.76 -22.85 31.17
CA TRP A 33 -5.61 -23.48 30.54
C TRP A 33 -5.87 -24.95 30.13
N PRO A 34 -5.39 -25.39 28.94
CA PRO A 34 -4.96 -24.53 27.84
C PRO A 34 -6.14 -23.65 27.36
N ALA A 35 -5.86 -22.41 27.01
CA ALA A 35 -6.92 -21.47 26.63
C ALA A 35 -7.68 -21.99 25.40
N LEU A 36 -9.02 -21.90 25.43
CA LEU A 36 -9.89 -22.25 24.31
C LEU A 36 -10.36 -20.97 23.62
N PRO A 37 -9.72 -20.54 22.51
CA PRO A 37 -10.09 -19.29 21.84
C PRO A 37 -11.48 -19.40 21.20
N ALA A 38 -12.12 -18.24 20.98
CA ALA A 38 -13.35 -18.18 20.22
C ALA A 38 -13.12 -18.68 18.77
N PRO A 39 -14.15 -19.23 18.08
CA PRO A 39 -13.98 -19.81 16.74
C PRO A 39 -13.31 -18.89 15.72
N GLU A 40 -13.64 -17.59 15.75
CA GLU A 40 -13.09 -16.60 14.82
C GLU A 40 -11.60 -16.31 15.09
N VAL A 41 -11.19 -16.33 16.35
CA VAL A 41 -9.80 -16.17 16.78
C VAL A 41 -9.00 -17.42 16.41
N ALA A 42 -9.57 -18.61 16.61
CA ALA A 42 -8.96 -19.87 16.18
C ALA A 42 -8.75 -19.91 14.66
N LEU A 43 -9.74 -19.47 13.88
CA LEU A 43 -9.63 -19.38 12.43
C LEU A 43 -8.55 -18.38 11.99
N MET A 44 -8.49 -17.21 12.63
CA MET A 44 -7.43 -16.23 12.37
C MET A 44 -6.05 -16.79 12.69
N GLY A 45 -5.89 -17.45 13.84
CA GLY A 45 -4.64 -18.09 14.24
C GLY A 45 -4.18 -19.15 13.23
N ALA A 46 -5.10 -20.02 12.77
CA ALA A 46 -4.80 -21.04 11.76
C ALA A 46 -4.40 -20.46 10.40
N LEU A 47 -5.00 -19.33 9.98
CA LEU A 47 -4.57 -18.64 8.76
C LEU A 47 -3.20 -18.00 8.96
N LEU A 48 -2.97 -17.31 10.07
CA LEU A 48 -1.69 -16.67 10.34
C LEU A 48 -0.54 -17.69 10.45
N GLN A 49 -0.79 -18.88 10.99
CA GLN A 49 0.17 -19.99 10.97
C GLN A 49 0.51 -20.42 9.54
N GLN A 50 -0.48 -20.59 8.66
CA GLN A 50 -0.23 -20.92 7.25
C GLN A 50 0.60 -19.83 6.55
N LEU A 51 0.35 -18.55 6.85
CA LEU A 51 1.12 -17.43 6.34
C LEU A 51 2.56 -17.39 6.90
N ASP A 52 2.74 -17.84 8.14
CA ASP A 52 4.05 -17.91 8.77
C ASP A 52 4.90 -19.05 8.19
N GLU A 53 4.29 -20.19 7.87
CA GLU A 53 4.94 -21.32 7.20
C GLU A 53 5.25 -21.01 5.73
N SER A 54 4.25 -20.51 4.98
CA SER A 54 4.38 -20.34 3.52
C SER A 54 5.27 -19.17 3.10
N GLN A 55 5.55 -18.20 3.97
CA GLN A 55 6.50 -17.11 3.65
C GLN A 55 7.93 -17.60 3.40
N TRP A 56 8.26 -18.81 3.88
CA TRP A 56 9.58 -19.44 3.76
C TRP A 56 9.64 -20.50 2.66
N TRP A 57 8.54 -20.74 1.95
CA TRP A 57 8.53 -21.68 0.83
C TRP A 57 9.44 -21.19 -0.30
N ALA A 58 9.92 -22.13 -1.12
CA ALA A 58 10.64 -21.76 -2.32
C ALA A 58 9.71 -20.96 -3.27
N PRO A 59 10.26 -20.00 -4.05
CA PRO A 59 9.45 -19.17 -4.96
C PRO A 59 8.58 -19.99 -5.93
N GLU A 60 9.09 -21.12 -6.42
CA GLU A 60 8.39 -22.06 -7.29
C GLU A 60 7.19 -22.73 -6.61
N ASP A 61 7.30 -23.08 -5.33
CA ASP A 61 6.22 -23.67 -4.54
C ASP A 61 5.12 -22.64 -4.28
N MET A 62 5.53 -21.42 -3.91
CA MET A 62 4.61 -20.29 -3.75
C MET A 62 3.88 -19.99 -5.07
N ARG A 63 4.61 -19.95 -6.18
CA ARG A 63 4.02 -19.69 -7.51
C ARG A 63 3.03 -20.78 -7.91
N ALA A 64 3.37 -22.05 -7.69
CA ALA A 64 2.47 -23.16 -7.95
C ALA A 64 1.16 -23.01 -7.16
N GLN A 65 1.22 -22.57 -5.90
CA GLN A 65 0.04 -22.34 -5.05
C GLN A 65 -0.79 -21.13 -5.50
N GLN A 66 -0.14 -20.07 -5.97
CA GLN A 66 -0.83 -18.93 -6.58
C GLN A 66 -1.62 -19.37 -7.81
N LEU A 67 -1.02 -20.15 -8.72
CA LEU A 67 -1.73 -20.70 -9.90
C LEU A 67 -2.84 -21.68 -9.48
N ARG A 68 -2.58 -22.47 -8.42
CA ARG A 68 -3.54 -23.15 -7.54
C ARG A 68 -4.86 -22.42 -7.39
N GLN A 69 -4.75 -21.34 -6.63
CA GLN A 69 -5.85 -20.51 -6.19
C GLN A 69 -6.42 -19.67 -7.35
N ALA A 70 -5.56 -19.15 -8.22
CA ALA A 70 -5.97 -18.41 -9.42
C ALA A 70 -6.86 -19.29 -10.30
N ASN A 71 -6.54 -20.57 -10.51
CA ASN A 71 -7.38 -21.48 -11.26
C ASN A 71 -8.80 -21.60 -10.66
N ALA A 72 -8.92 -21.70 -9.34
CA ALA A 72 -10.22 -21.72 -8.66
C ALA A 72 -11.01 -20.42 -8.93
N LEU A 73 -10.34 -19.27 -8.87
CA LEU A 73 -10.93 -17.97 -9.20
C LEU A 73 -11.34 -17.88 -10.68
N LEU A 74 -10.51 -18.39 -11.61
CA LEU A 74 -10.80 -18.39 -13.05
C LEU A 74 -11.98 -19.31 -13.39
N VAL A 75 -12.07 -20.50 -12.80
CA VAL A 75 -13.23 -21.40 -12.97
C VAL A 75 -14.51 -20.70 -12.51
N HIS A 76 -14.46 -20.01 -11.38
CA HIS A 76 -15.58 -19.24 -10.85
C HIS A 76 -15.96 -18.07 -11.77
N ALA A 77 -14.98 -17.27 -12.17
CA ALA A 77 -15.16 -16.12 -13.06
C ALA A 77 -15.73 -16.54 -14.42
N TYR A 78 -15.19 -17.60 -15.02
CA TYR A 78 -15.67 -18.17 -16.28
C TYR A 78 -17.15 -18.54 -16.23
N ARG A 79 -17.61 -19.10 -15.11
CA ARG A 79 -18.98 -19.60 -14.94
C ARG A 79 -19.98 -18.52 -14.54
N THR A 80 -19.55 -17.55 -13.74
CA THR A 80 -20.49 -16.67 -13.01
C THR A 80 -20.33 -15.19 -13.33
N VAL A 81 -19.26 -14.78 -14.02
CA VAL A 81 -19.02 -13.37 -14.34
C VAL A 81 -19.16 -13.16 -15.85
N PRO A 82 -20.23 -12.50 -16.32
CA PRO A 82 -20.52 -12.33 -17.74
C PRO A 82 -19.36 -11.78 -18.56
N PHE A 83 -18.54 -10.93 -17.97
CA PHE A 83 -17.40 -10.31 -18.63
C PHE A 83 -16.24 -11.26 -18.99
N TYR A 84 -16.07 -12.38 -18.26
CA TYR A 84 -14.84 -13.19 -18.39
C TYR A 84 -14.98 -14.45 -19.22
N ARG A 85 -16.20 -14.97 -19.46
CA ARG A 85 -16.38 -16.26 -20.17
C ARG A 85 -15.61 -16.31 -21.49
N ASP A 86 -15.92 -15.38 -22.39
CA ASP A 86 -15.35 -15.38 -23.74
C ASP A 86 -13.88 -14.92 -23.72
N ARG A 87 -13.53 -13.97 -22.84
CA ARG A 87 -12.14 -13.49 -22.64
C ARG A 87 -11.20 -14.60 -22.19
N LEU A 88 -11.63 -15.42 -21.23
CA LEU A 88 -10.84 -16.55 -20.74
C LEU A 88 -10.73 -17.67 -21.79
N ALA A 89 -11.82 -17.97 -22.50
CA ALA A 89 -11.79 -18.95 -23.60
C ALA A 89 -10.80 -18.54 -24.70
N GLN A 90 -10.76 -17.25 -25.07
CA GLN A 90 -9.82 -16.71 -26.05
C GLN A 90 -8.35 -16.77 -25.58
N ALA A 91 -8.12 -16.67 -24.27
CA ALA A 91 -6.80 -16.87 -23.67
C ALA A 91 -6.40 -18.36 -23.56
N GLY A 92 -7.22 -19.29 -24.06
CA GLY A 92 -6.96 -20.72 -24.00
C GLY A 92 -7.31 -21.38 -22.66
N PHE A 93 -8.03 -20.68 -21.77
CA PHE A 93 -8.45 -21.26 -20.49
C PHE A 93 -9.58 -22.29 -20.69
N VAL A 94 -9.36 -23.51 -20.20
CA VAL A 94 -10.34 -24.59 -20.22
C VAL A 94 -10.69 -25.01 -18.79
N PRO A 95 -11.93 -24.76 -18.31
CA PRO A 95 -12.33 -25.14 -16.97
C PRO A 95 -12.11 -26.63 -16.67
N GLY A 96 -11.45 -26.93 -15.55
CA GLY A 96 -11.13 -28.30 -15.13
C GLY A 96 -9.74 -28.80 -15.55
N GLN A 97 -9.03 -28.04 -16.40
CA GLN A 97 -7.59 -28.26 -16.63
C GLN A 97 -6.75 -27.48 -15.61
N THR A 98 -5.48 -27.88 -15.46
CA THR A 98 -4.51 -27.14 -14.64
C THR A 98 -4.14 -25.85 -15.35
N LEU A 99 -4.21 -24.73 -14.64
CA LEU A 99 -3.77 -23.43 -15.14
C LEU A 99 -2.25 -23.41 -15.33
N THR A 100 -1.80 -23.05 -16.54
CA THR A 100 -0.39 -22.86 -16.88
C THR A 100 -0.01 -21.38 -16.90
N GLU A 101 1.29 -21.11 -16.85
CA GLU A 101 1.83 -19.74 -16.99
C GLU A 101 1.47 -19.11 -18.34
N ASP A 102 1.49 -19.90 -19.42
CA ASP A 102 1.15 -19.41 -20.76
C ASP A 102 -0.31 -18.96 -20.83
N VAL A 103 -1.23 -19.75 -20.29
CA VAL A 103 -2.65 -19.38 -20.23
C VAL A 103 -2.84 -18.16 -19.34
N TRP A 104 -2.18 -18.11 -18.17
CA TRP A 104 -2.24 -16.94 -17.29
C TRP A 104 -1.79 -15.66 -18.01
N SER A 105 -0.64 -15.72 -18.68
CA SER A 105 -0.03 -14.59 -19.39
C SER A 105 -0.83 -14.16 -20.62
N ALA A 106 -1.60 -15.07 -21.21
CA ALA A 106 -2.50 -14.79 -22.34
C ALA A 106 -3.81 -14.10 -21.91
N ILE A 107 -4.18 -14.11 -20.62
CA ILE A 107 -5.37 -13.38 -20.14
C ILE A 107 -5.13 -11.88 -20.36
N PRO A 108 -6.03 -11.18 -21.08
CA PRO A 108 -5.88 -9.75 -21.33
C PRO A 108 -5.82 -8.95 -20.03
N ILE A 109 -4.92 -7.96 -19.98
CA ILE A 109 -4.85 -7.01 -18.88
C ILE A 109 -6.18 -6.27 -18.76
N LEU A 110 -6.71 -6.21 -17.54
CA LEU A 110 -7.90 -5.43 -17.22
C LEU A 110 -7.47 -4.00 -16.91
N THR A 111 -7.92 -3.04 -17.71
CA THR A 111 -7.62 -1.62 -17.49
C THR A 111 -8.66 -0.96 -16.60
N ARG A 112 -8.35 0.26 -16.12
CA ARG A 112 -9.34 1.11 -15.43
C ARG A 112 -10.53 1.45 -16.34
N ALA A 113 -10.30 1.67 -17.63
CA ALA A 113 -11.34 1.93 -18.61
C ALA A 113 -12.27 0.71 -18.74
N ASP A 114 -11.71 -0.51 -18.84
CA ASP A 114 -12.50 -1.74 -18.84
C ASP A 114 -13.43 -1.83 -17.61
N LEU A 115 -12.93 -1.53 -16.41
CA LEU A 115 -13.76 -1.55 -15.19
C LEU A 115 -14.94 -0.58 -15.28
N GLN A 116 -14.70 0.63 -15.80
CA GLN A 116 -15.71 1.68 -15.90
C GLN A 116 -16.75 1.41 -16.98
N GLU A 117 -16.35 0.75 -18.07
CA GLU A 117 -17.21 0.39 -19.20
C GLU A 117 -17.98 -0.92 -18.96
N ALA A 118 -17.35 -1.89 -18.30
CA ALA A 118 -17.97 -3.18 -18.00
C ALA A 118 -19.04 -3.06 -16.91
N GLY A 119 -18.79 -2.23 -15.90
CA GLY A 119 -19.71 -2.01 -14.79
C GLY A 119 -20.17 -3.32 -14.15
N ASP A 120 -21.49 -3.51 -14.04
CA ASP A 120 -22.09 -4.67 -13.37
C ASP A 120 -21.78 -6.01 -14.07
N ARG A 121 -21.29 -6.02 -15.32
CA ARG A 121 -20.90 -7.26 -16.01
C ARG A 121 -19.68 -7.95 -15.38
N LEU A 122 -18.93 -7.23 -14.54
CA LEU A 122 -17.82 -7.77 -13.75
C LEU A 122 -18.27 -8.39 -12.43
N LEU A 123 -19.54 -8.22 -12.04
CA LEU A 123 -20.08 -8.83 -10.84
C LEU A 123 -20.38 -10.31 -11.09
N SER A 124 -20.04 -11.14 -10.12
CA SER A 124 -20.46 -12.54 -10.11
C SER A 124 -21.96 -12.63 -9.87
N THR A 125 -22.65 -13.40 -10.69
CA THR A 125 -24.06 -13.73 -10.51
C THR A 125 -24.32 -14.74 -9.39
N GLN A 126 -23.27 -15.39 -8.88
CA GLN A 126 -23.38 -16.46 -7.88
C GLN A 126 -22.19 -16.45 -6.92
N ILE A 127 -22.21 -15.53 -5.96
CA ILE A 127 -21.17 -15.47 -4.91
C ILE A 127 -21.30 -16.69 -4.00
N PRO A 128 -20.21 -17.44 -3.71
CA PRO A 128 -20.31 -18.61 -2.84
C PRO A 128 -20.75 -18.21 -1.42
N GLU A 129 -21.71 -18.93 -0.86
CA GLU A 129 -22.36 -18.59 0.43
C GLU A 129 -21.36 -18.38 1.58
N ARG A 130 -20.32 -19.22 1.65
CA ARG A 130 -19.27 -19.16 2.68
C ARG A 130 -18.38 -17.91 2.60
N HIS A 131 -18.49 -17.10 1.55
CA HIS A 131 -17.76 -15.84 1.45
C HIS A 131 -18.39 -14.73 2.31
N GLY A 132 -19.62 -14.96 2.79
CA GLY A 132 -20.35 -14.05 3.68
C GLY A 132 -20.88 -12.81 2.96
N LYS A 133 -21.26 -11.80 3.76
CA LYS A 133 -21.90 -10.57 3.26
C LYS A 133 -20.99 -9.81 2.30
N THR A 134 -21.60 -9.21 1.28
CA THR A 134 -20.93 -8.31 0.34
C THR A 134 -20.84 -6.89 0.89
N TYR A 135 -19.88 -6.12 0.37
CA TYR A 135 -19.78 -4.69 0.61
C TYR A 135 -19.24 -4.00 -0.64
N ASP A 136 -19.56 -2.73 -0.79
CA ASP A 136 -19.08 -1.92 -1.90
C ASP A 136 -17.78 -1.21 -1.53
N ILE A 137 -16.89 -1.13 -2.52
CA ILE A 137 -15.63 -0.41 -2.49
C ILE A 137 -15.73 0.67 -3.54
N SER A 138 -15.40 1.90 -3.18
CA SER A 138 -15.33 3.01 -4.12
C SER A 138 -13.99 3.71 -3.93
N SER A 139 -13.18 3.77 -4.97
CA SER A 139 -11.98 4.59 -4.97
C SER A 139 -12.26 5.91 -5.70
N SER A 140 -11.94 7.02 -5.05
CA SER A 140 -11.96 8.34 -5.67
C SER A 140 -10.98 8.33 -6.84
N GLY A 141 -11.55 8.29 -8.05
CA GLY A 141 -10.76 8.18 -9.26
C GLY A 141 -9.96 9.44 -9.50
N SER A 142 -8.70 9.25 -9.86
CA SER A 142 -7.80 10.33 -10.23
C SER A 142 -8.18 11.00 -11.56
N THR A 143 -9.07 10.36 -12.34
CA THR A 143 -9.66 10.78 -13.62
C THR A 143 -11.13 11.25 -13.51
N GLY A 144 -11.65 11.45 -12.30
CA GLY A 144 -13.01 11.98 -12.07
C GLY A 144 -14.14 10.94 -12.08
N ARG A 145 -13.98 9.79 -12.75
CA ARG A 145 -14.92 8.64 -12.63
C ARG A 145 -14.42 7.63 -11.58
N PRO A 146 -15.16 7.45 -10.46
CA PRO A 146 -14.81 6.44 -9.45
C PRO A 146 -14.81 5.03 -10.04
N VAL A 147 -13.89 4.20 -9.57
CA VAL A 147 -13.98 2.74 -9.79
C VAL A 147 -14.81 2.19 -8.65
N LYS A 148 -15.85 1.42 -8.99
CA LYS A 148 -16.64 0.65 -8.03
C LYS A 148 -16.14 -0.78 -8.08
N ALA A 149 -15.84 -1.34 -6.91
CA ALA A 149 -15.55 -2.75 -6.74
C ALA A 149 -16.48 -3.34 -5.69
N LYS A 150 -16.61 -4.67 -5.67
CA LYS A 150 -17.39 -5.39 -4.66
C LYS A 150 -16.49 -6.42 -3.99
N GLY A 151 -16.53 -6.45 -2.65
CA GLY A 151 -15.82 -7.43 -1.84
C GLY A 151 -16.79 -8.26 -1.00
N THR A 152 -16.24 -9.23 -0.26
CA THR A 152 -16.98 -10.09 0.67
C THR A 152 -16.34 -10.12 2.05
N ARG A 153 -17.05 -10.61 3.07
CA ARG A 153 -16.50 -10.81 4.42
C ARG A 153 -15.20 -11.63 4.41
N LEU A 154 -15.03 -12.55 3.47
CA LEU A 154 -13.78 -13.30 3.27
C LEU A 154 -12.61 -12.38 2.87
N VAL A 155 -12.81 -11.46 1.92
CA VAL A 155 -11.79 -10.48 1.52
C VAL A 155 -11.39 -9.61 2.72
N GLN A 156 -12.37 -9.18 3.52
CA GLN A 156 -12.13 -8.45 4.77
C GLN A 156 -11.38 -9.27 5.81
N PHE A 157 -11.54 -10.59 5.83
CA PHE A 157 -10.83 -11.49 6.75
C PHE A 157 -9.35 -11.61 6.36
N PHE A 158 -9.05 -11.80 5.07
CA PHE A 158 -7.66 -11.75 4.58
C PHE A 158 -7.02 -10.39 4.83
N TRP A 159 -7.76 -9.29 4.66
CA TRP A 159 -7.26 -7.95 5.00
C TRP A 159 -6.83 -7.84 6.47
N ASP A 160 -7.62 -8.39 7.40
CA ASP A 160 -7.27 -8.39 8.82
C ASP A 160 -6.03 -9.23 9.09
N ALA A 161 -5.95 -10.42 8.50
CA ALA A 161 -4.80 -11.31 8.63
C ALA A 161 -3.51 -10.64 8.11
N MET A 162 -3.57 -9.98 6.96
CA MET A 162 -2.45 -9.22 6.40
C MET A 162 -2.06 -8.03 7.30
N THR A 163 -3.02 -7.33 7.88
CA THR A 163 -2.75 -6.25 8.85
C THR A 163 -1.97 -6.79 10.06
N LEU A 164 -2.42 -7.92 10.62
CA LEU A 164 -1.78 -8.57 11.75
C LEU A 164 -0.37 -9.07 11.40
N ARG A 165 -0.21 -9.71 10.24
CA ARG A 165 1.09 -10.17 9.73
C ARG A 165 2.10 -9.03 9.65
N GLU A 166 1.70 -7.87 9.14
CA GLU A 166 2.58 -6.70 9.07
C GLU A 166 2.98 -6.20 10.47
N HIS A 167 2.05 -6.14 11.42
CA HIS A 167 2.38 -5.81 12.81
C HIS A 167 3.36 -6.80 13.45
N ILE A 168 3.21 -8.09 13.14
CA ILE A 168 4.07 -9.17 13.63
C ILE A 168 5.47 -9.09 13.00
N TRP A 169 5.57 -8.92 11.69
CA TRP A 169 6.85 -8.80 10.98
C TRP A 169 7.71 -7.69 11.56
N HIS A 170 7.11 -6.54 11.86
CA HIS A 170 7.79 -5.41 12.49
C HIS A 170 7.92 -5.51 14.01
N ARG A 171 7.57 -6.66 14.61
CA ARG A 171 7.72 -6.97 16.05
C ARG A 171 7.16 -5.88 16.98
N ARG A 172 6.02 -5.29 16.61
CA ARG A 172 5.42 -4.23 17.41
C ARG A 172 4.89 -4.78 18.72
N ASP A 173 5.16 -4.08 19.82
CA ASP A 173 4.49 -4.33 21.09
C ASP A 173 3.05 -3.82 21.04
N PHE A 174 2.11 -4.77 21.09
CA PHE A 174 0.69 -4.49 20.98
C PHE A 174 0.15 -3.72 22.18
N GLN A 175 0.86 -3.64 23.30
CA GLN A 175 0.45 -2.82 24.45
C GLN A 175 0.60 -1.32 24.20
N GLY A 176 1.41 -0.92 23.23
CA GLY A 176 1.62 0.49 22.88
C GLY A 176 0.36 1.18 22.36
N LYS A 177 0.35 2.52 22.40
CA LYS A 177 -0.70 3.32 21.77
C LYS A 177 -0.39 3.53 20.28
N LEU A 178 -1.37 3.30 19.41
CA LEU A 178 -1.28 3.57 17.97
C LEU A 178 -2.00 4.88 17.63
N ALA A 179 -1.27 5.91 17.18
CA ALA A 179 -1.85 7.09 16.57
C ALA A 179 -2.00 6.89 15.05
N ALA A 180 -3.11 7.34 14.48
CA ALA A 180 -3.32 7.39 13.03
C ALA A 180 -3.75 8.79 12.59
N VAL A 181 -2.89 9.45 11.81
CA VAL A 181 -3.19 10.76 11.19
C VAL A 181 -3.46 10.51 9.71
N ARG A 182 -4.74 10.44 9.33
CA ARG A 182 -5.20 9.98 8.01
C ARG A 182 -6.47 10.71 7.58
N SER A 183 -6.94 10.44 6.36
CA SER A 183 -8.22 11.00 5.90
C SER A 183 -9.38 10.29 6.58
N PHE A 184 -10.28 11.06 7.18
CA PHE A 184 -11.54 10.61 7.75
C PHE A 184 -12.69 11.49 7.23
N PRO A 185 -13.96 11.02 7.25
CA PRO A 185 -15.10 11.88 6.96
C PRO A 185 -15.15 13.11 7.88
N SER A 186 -15.70 14.22 7.40
CA SER A 186 -15.92 15.42 8.24
C SER A 186 -16.76 15.07 9.48
N GLY A 187 -16.39 15.61 10.64
CA GLY A 187 -17.03 15.26 11.91
C GLY A 187 -16.42 14.02 12.58
N VAL A 188 -15.49 13.33 11.92
CA VAL A 188 -14.83 12.13 12.44
C VAL A 188 -13.37 12.44 12.74
N ALA A 189 -12.98 12.23 13.99
CA ALA A 189 -11.59 12.42 14.43
C ALA A 189 -11.06 13.85 14.23
N ASP A 190 -11.93 14.85 14.39
CA ASP A 190 -11.59 16.26 14.26
C ASP A 190 -10.79 16.77 15.47
N TYR A 191 -9.87 17.70 15.22
CA TYR A 191 -9.17 18.45 16.26
C TYR A 191 -10.17 19.29 17.10
N PRO A 192 -9.99 19.46 18.42
CA PRO A 192 -8.83 19.07 19.24
C PRO A 192 -8.86 17.66 19.81
N ALA A 193 -10.01 17.00 19.83
CA ALA A 193 -10.16 15.72 20.52
C ALA A 193 -9.57 14.55 19.72
N GLY A 194 -9.72 14.56 18.39
CA GLY A 194 -9.57 13.37 17.57
C GLY A 194 -10.64 12.32 17.91
N ALA A 195 -10.36 11.06 17.62
CA ALA A 195 -11.20 9.94 18.04
C ALA A 195 -10.34 8.90 18.77
N LEU A 196 -10.89 8.30 19.83
CA LEU A 196 -10.19 7.31 20.65
C LEU A 196 -10.90 5.96 20.55
N SER A 197 -10.10 4.89 20.52
CA SER A 197 -10.57 3.51 20.62
C SER A 197 -9.73 2.71 21.61
N ARG A 198 -10.33 1.68 22.21
CA ARG A 198 -9.68 0.81 23.20
C ARG A 198 -8.74 -0.23 22.57
N HIS A 199 -8.73 -0.34 21.25
CA HIS A 199 -7.93 -1.29 20.50
C HIS A 199 -7.43 -0.66 19.19
N TRP A 200 -6.46 -1.30 18.53
CA TRP A 200 -5.87 -0.79 17.29
C TRP A 200 -6.75 -0.89 16.04
N GLY A 201 -7.90 -1.56 16.13
CA GLY A 201 -8.90 -1.56 15.06
C GLY A 201 -9.52 -2.93 14.87
N ARG A 202 -10.27 -3.10 13.77
CA ARG A 202 -11.01 -4.34 13.48
C ARG A 202 -10.12 -5.59 13.45
N SER A 203 -8.92 -5.47 12.90
CA SER A 203 -7.99 -6.60 12.76
C SER A 203 -7.45 -7.14 14.09
N THR A 204 -7.49 -6.33 15.15
CA THR A 204 -6.99 -6.72 16.48
C THR A 204 -8.11 -6.92 17.48
N LYS A 205 -9.25 -6.26 17.28
CA LYS A 205 -10.41 -6.35 18.16
C LYS A 205 -10.81 -7.82 18.35
N ASP A 206 -10.93 -8.23 19.62
CA ASP A 206 -11.31 -9.57 20.07
C ASP A 206 -10.34 -10.70 19.66
N ILE A 207 -9.25 -10.40 18.95
CA ILE A 207 -8.22 -11.35 18.51
C ILE A 207 -6.95 -11.17 19.35
N PHE A 208 -6.44 -9.93 19.45
CA PHE A 208 -5.29 -9.56 20.27
C PHE A 208 -5.65 -8.43 21.23
N ALA A 209 -5.28 -8.61 22.50
CA ALA A 209 -5.27 -7.50 23.44
C ALA A 209 -4.24 -6.46 22.97
N THR A 210 -4.72 -5.26 22.63
CA THR A 210 -3.89 -4.13 22.20
C THR A 210 -4.08 -2.94 23.15
N GLY A 211 -3.13 -2.02 23.13
CA GLY A 211 -3.29 -0.69 23.70
C GLY A 211 -4.31 0.14 22.92
N PRO A 212 -4.60 1.36 23.38
CA PRO A 212 -5.57 2.21 22.72
C PRO A 212 -5.06 2.65 21.34
N SER A 213 -6.00 3.07 20.48
CA SER A 213 -5.68 3.87 19.31
C SER A 213 -6.29 5.26 19.38
N ALA A 214 -5.62 6.22 18.76
CA ALA A 214 -6.06 7.59 18.62
C ALA A 214 -6.02 7.96 17.14
N MET A 215 -7.06 8.62 16.65
CA MET A 215 -7.20 9.01 15.25
C MET A 215 -7.33 10.51 15.16
N LEU A 216 -6.75 11.10 14.11
CA LEU A 216 -6.86 12.52 13.79
C LEU A 216 -6.98 12.69 12.27
N THR A 217 -7.86 13.58 11.82
CA THR A 217 -7.95 13.92 10.40
C THR A 217 -6.67 14.61 9.91
N VAL A 218 -6.14 14.14 8.77
CA VAL A 218 -4.93 14.69 8.13
C VAL A 218 -5.11 16.12 7.64
N SER A 219 -6.35 16.59 7.49
CA SER A 219 -6.66 17.99 7.15
C SER A 219 -6.42 18.96 8.31
N THR A 220 -6.14 18.45 9.51
CA THR A 220 -5.74 19.27 10.67
C THR A 220 -4.43 20.01 10.36
N ARG A 221 -4.27 21.26 10.78
CA ARG A 221 -3.03 22.03 10.55
C ARG A 221 -1.84 21.33 11.21
N THR A 222 -0.66 21.38 10.57
CA THR A 222 0.54 20.66 11.03
C THR A 222 0.92 20.97 12.48
N ASN A 223 0.87 22.23 12.92
CA ASN A 223 1.16 22.60 14.30
C ASN A 223 0.19 21.94 15.30
N ASP A 224 -1.10 21.89 14.94
CA ASP A 224 -2.16 21.27 15.74
C ASP A 224 -2.03 19.73 15.76
N GLN A 225 -1.56 19.12 14.66
CA GLN A 225 -1.22 17.70 14.62
C GLN A 225 -0.07 17.37 15.57
N VAL A 226 1.00 18.18 15.57
CA VAL A 226 2.17 17.98 16.45
C VAL A 226 1.78 18.15 17.91
N GLU A 227 1.05 19.21 18.25
CA GLU A 227 0.51 19.39 19.60
C GLU A 227 -0.36 18.19 20.02
N TRP A 228 -1.23 17.71 19.14
CA TRP A 228 -2.07 16.54 19.43
C TRP A 228 -1.24 15.28 19.67
N LEU A 229 -0.19 15.03 18.87
CA LEU A 229 0.71 13.90 19.06
C LEU A 229 1.46 13.97 20.40
N LEU A 230 1.90 15.17 20.80
CA LEU A 230 2.53 15.39 22.11
C LEU A 230 1.58 15.07 23.26
N ARG A 231 0.29 15.41 23.13
CA ARG A 231 -0.74 15.02 24.12
C ARG A 231 -1.02 13.53 24.12
N GLN A 232 -1.04 12.89 22.94
CA GLN A 232 -1.35 11.48 22.83
C GLN A 232 -0.21 10.57 23.28
N GLN A 233 1.05 10.98 23.10
CA GLN A 233 2.24 10.17 23.37
C GLN A 233 2.14 8.75 22.79
N PRO A 234 1.93 8.61 21.47
CA PRO A 234 1.79 7.29 20.86
C PRO A 234 3.13 6.56 20.76
N ALA A 235 3.08 5.23 20.87
CA ALA A 235 4.22 4.36 20.56
C ALA A 235 4.42 4.18 19.05
N TYR A 236 3.33 4.25 18.28
CA TYR A 236 3.37 4.07 16.82
C TYR A 236 2.54 5.14 16.14
N LEU A 237 3.04 5.67 15.02
CA LEU A 237 2.31 6.62 14.17
C LEU A 237 2.02 5.98 12.82
N LEU A 238 0.77 6.00 12.37
CA LEU A 238 0.36 5.65 11.02
C LEU A 238 -0.09 6.91 10.27
N THR A 239 0.58 7.26 9.16
CA THR A 239 0.22 8.44 8.38
C THR A 239 0.57 8.29 6.90
N TYR A 240 0.46 9.37 6.13
CA TYR A 240 0.86 9.43 4.74
C TYR A 240 2.28 10.04 4.62
N PRO A 241 3.11 9.61 3.66
CA PRO A 241 4.41 10.23 3.38
C PRO A 241 4.38 11.76 3.33
N SER A 242 3.44 12.36 2.59
CA SER A 242 3.34 13.83 2.49
C SER A 242 3.04 14.51 3.83
N ALA A 243 2.12 13.95 4.63
CA ALA A 243 1.79 14.47 5.95
C ALA A 243 2.96 14.30 6.94
N LEU A 244 3.66 13.17 6.86
CA LEU A 244 4.87 12.93 7.65
C LEU A 244 5.96 13.95 7.33
N GLN A 245 6.18 14.26 6.06
CA GLN A 245 7.17 15.25 5.65
C GLN A 245 6.88 16.63 6.26
N GLU A 246 5.65 17.13 6.13
CA GLU A 246 5.24 18.41 6.72
C GLU A 246 5.45 18.42 8.25
N LEU A 247 5.05 17.34 8.92
CA LEU A 247 5.23 17.16 10.36
C LEU A 247 6.71 17.20 10.76
N LEU A 248 7.57 16.46 10.05
CA LEU A 248 9.00 16.39 10.35
C LEU A 248 9.70 17.73 10.10
N ILE A 249 9.37 18.44 9.01
CA ILE A 249 9.89 19.79 8.73
C ILE A 249 9.51 20.75 9.86
N HIS A 250 8.25 20.71 10.31
CA HIS A 250 7.80 21.51 11.44
C HIS A 250 8.55 21.16 12.73
N CYS A 251 8.66 19.87 13.07
CA CYS A 251 9.40 19.42 14.24
C CYS A 251 10.88 19.81 14.18
N LYS A 252 11.52 19.77 13.01
CA LYS A 252 12.91 20.21 12.83
C LYS A 252 13.06 21.71 13.09
N ARG A 253 12.20 22.53 12.49
CA ARG A 253 12.21 23.99 12.63
C ARG A 253 12.00 24.44 14.08
N GLU A 254 10.99 23.87 14.74
CA GLU A 254 10.63 24.22 16.12
C GLU A 254 11.46 23.45 17.17
N ARG A 255 12.36 22.56 16.74
CA ARG A 255 13.16 21.66 17.59
C ARG A 255 12.30 20.80 18.53
N ILE A 256 11.16 20.35 18.03
CA ILE A 256 10.22 19.47 18.76
C ILE A 256 10.64 18.01 18.57
N ARG A 257 10.51 17.22 19.64
CA ARG A 257 10.58 15.75 19.63
C ARG A 257 9.24 15.18 20.06
N ILE A 258 8.88 13.99 19.56
CA ILE A 258 7.66 13.28 19.95
C ILE A 258 8.06 12.15 20.89
N PRO A 259 7.98 12.36 22.23
CA PRO A 259 8.47 11.37 23.19
C PRO A 259 7.64 10.09 23.15
N GLY A 260 8.31 8.95 23.30
CA GLY A 260 7.67 7.63 23.36
C GLY A 260 7.34 7.01 22.01
N LEU A 261 7.53 7.73 20.90
CA LEU A 261 7.35 7.18 19.55
C LEU A 261 8.49 6.19 19.24
N LEU A 262 8.12 4.97 18.85
CA LEU A 262 9.05 3.86 18.58
C LEU A 262 9.16 3.51 17.09
N GLN A 263 8.15 3.85 16.29
CA GLN A 263 8.18 3.63 14.84
C GLN A 263 7.11 4.48 14.13
N VAL A 264 7.43 4.92 12.92
CA VAL A 264 6.48 5.55 11.99
C VAL A 264 6.13 4.57 10.88
N ARG A 265 4.85 4.54 10.50
CA ARG A 265 4.29 3.75 9.42
C ARG A 265 3.68 4.64 8.37
N THR A 266 4.01 4.37 7.12
CA THR A 266 3.43 5.06 5.97
C THR A 266 2.61 4.11 5.11
N LEU A 267 1.65 4.69 4.38
CA LEU A 267 0.88 3.97 3.37
C LEU A 267 0.30 4.94 2.33
N SER A 268 -0.35 4.39 1.31
CA SER A 268 -1.25 5.10 0.37
C SER A 268 -0.62 6.15 -0.55
N GLU A 269 0.66 6.49 -0.38
CA GLU A 269 1.46 7.34 -1.27
C GLU A 269 2.84 6.69 -1.43
N ALA A 270 3.58 7.03 -2.47
CA ALA A 270 4.96 6.59 -2.63
C ALA A 270 5.83 7.23 -1.55
N LEU A 271 6.57 6.42 -0.79
CA LEU A 271 7.51 6.93 0.20
C LEU A 271 8.85 7.28 -0.47
N ASN A 272 9.16 8.57 -0.45
CA ASN A 272 10.40 9.10 -0.98
C ASN A 272 11.59 8.79 -0.01
N PRO A 273 12.75 8.30 -0.50
CA PRO A 273 13.97 8.13 0.29
C PRO A 273 14.33 9.32 1.19
N GLU A 274 14.08 10.55 0.74
CA GLU A 274 14.43 11.74 1.51
C GLU A 274 13.63 11.90 2.80
N ILE A 275 12.36 11.48 2.80
CA ILE A 275 11.51 11.49 4.01
C ILE A 275 12.10 10.53 5.07
N ARG A 276 12.75 9.44 4.64
CA ARG A 276 13.47 8.53 5.56
C ARG A 276 14.68 9.20 6.17
N GLY A 277 15.46 9.93 5.37
CA GLY A 277 16.58 10.74 5.87
C GLY A 277 16.12 11.75 6.93
N LEU A 278 15.07 12.49 6.62
CA LEU A 278 14.49 13.47 7.54
C LEU A 278 13.92 12.84 8.81
N CYS A 279 13.26 11.68 8.71
CA CYS A 279 12.73 10.96 9.87
C CYS A 279 13.84 10.51 10.83
N ARG A 280 14.97 10.04 10.29
CA ARG A 280 16.15 9.68 11.09
C ARG A 280 16.78 10.91 11.76
N ASP A 281 16.93 12.01 11.04
CA ASP A 281 17.48 13.27 11.58
C ASP A 281 16.61 13.87 12.71
N VAL A 282 15.29 13.87 12.52
CA VAL A 282 14.36 14.54 13.44
C VAL A 282 13.90 13.66 14.58
N LEU A 283 13.67 12.37 14.34
CA LEU A 283 13.07 11.45 15.31
C LEU A 283 13.99 10.31 15.73
N ASP A 284 15.13 10.10 15.06
CA ASP A 284 15.98 8.91 15.24
C ASP A 284 15.22 7.59 15.02
N LEU A 285 14.31 7.59 14.03
CA LEU A 285 13.44 6.47 13.73
C LEU A 285 13.47 6.07 12.26
N GLU A 286 13.40 4.77 12.03
CA GLU A 286 13.11 4.19 10.72
C GLU A 286 11.61 4.20 10.40
N ILE A 287 11.30 4.29 9.10
CA ILE A 287 9.93 4.22 8.59
C ILE A 287 9.65 2.80 8.11
N ALA A 288 8.57 2.19 8.60
CA ALA A 288 7.99 0.98 8.03
C ALA A 288 6.95 1.37 6.98
N ASP A 289 7.06 0.85 5.77
CA ASP A 289 6.16 1.21 4.67
C ASP A 289 5.37 0.00 4.15
N LEU A 290 4.23 0.27 3.52
CA LEU A 290 3.40 -0.76 2.90
C LEU A 290 2.73 -0.27 1.61
N TYR A 291 2.53 -1.22 0.71
CA TYR A 291 1.87 -0.98 -0.57
C TYR A 291 0.50 -1.66 -0.60
N SER A 292 -0.53 -0.89 -0.96
CA SER A 292 -1.92 -1.35 -0.97
C SER A 292 -2.75 -0.56 -1.98
N THR A 293 -3.81 -1.17 -2.50
CA THR A 293 -4.88 -0.43 -3.20
C THR A 293 -6.23 -0.68 -2.53
N GLN A 294 -7.20 0.21 -2.77
CA GLN A 294 -8.53 0.07 -2.17
C GLN A 294 -9.25 -1.18 -2.68
N GLU A 295 -9.06 -1.50 -3.96
CA GLU A 295 -9.79 -2.55 -4.67
C GLU A 295 -9.18 -3.94 -4.38
N ASN A 296 -7.87 -4.01 -4.12
CA ASN A 296 -7.13 -5.27 -4.00
C ASN A 296 -6.58 -5.54 -2.59
N GLY A 297 -6.63 -4.56 -1.69
CA GLY A 297 -6.09 -4.66 -0.34
C GLY A 297 -4.58 -4.49 -0.26
N TYR A 298 -3.96 -5.10 0.76
CA TYR A 298 -2.51 -5.08 0.92
C TYR A 298 -1.84 -5.92 -0.16
N LEU A 299 -0.87 -5.32 -0.85
CA LEU A 299 -0.13 -5.93 -1.94
C LEU A 299 1.27 -6.33 -1.51
N ALA A 300 1.99 -5.44 -0.81
CA ALA A 300 3.33 -5.73 -0.34
C ALA A 300 3.65 -5.02 0.98
N PHE A 301 4.51 -5.63 1.80
CA PHE A 301 5.00 -5.06 3.06
C PHE A 301 6.51 -4.88 3.01
N GLN A 302 7.00 -3.78 3.56
CA GLN A 302 8.42 -3.57 3.68
C GLN A 302 9.06 -4.62 4.60
N CYS A 303 10.13 -5.23 4.14
CA CYS A 303 10.96 -6.14 4.89
C CYS A 303 11.62 -5.38 6.06
N PRO A 304 11.42 -5.81 7.31
CA PRO A 304 12.02 -5.16 8.47
C PRO A 304 13.56 -5.27 8.50
N GLU A 305 14.13 -6.21 7.74
CA GLU A 305 15.57 -6.52 7.76
C GLU A 305 16.33 -5.87 6.59
N GLN A 306 15.69 -5.77 5.40
CA GLN A 306 16.37 -5.39 4.15
C GLN A 306 15.76 -4.17 3.46
N GLY A 307 14.59 -3.70 3.90
CA GLY A 307 13.92 -2.52 3.31
C GLY A 307 13.26 -2.73 1.94
N ALA A 308 13.51 -3.85 1.24
CA ALA A 308 12.74 -4.25 0.06
C ALA A 308 11.29 -4.63 0.43
N TYR A 309 10.37 -4.71 -0.54
CA TYR A 309 8.96 -5.01 -0.28
C TYR A 309 8.63 -6.46 -0.66
N HIS A 310 8.05 -7.22 0.26
CA HIS A 310 7.56 -8.56 0.00
C HIS A 310 6.09 -8.54 -0.39
N VAL A 311 5.79 -9.02 -1.60
CA VAL A 311 4.43 -9.25 -2.07
C VAL A 311 3.75 -10.27 -1.19
N GLN A 312 2.52 -9.99 -0.78
CA GLN A 312 1.67 -10.89 0.01
C GLN A 312 1.04 -11.94 -0.92
N ALA A 313 1.91 -12.81 -1.44
CA ALA A 313 1.66 -13.73 -2.56
C ALA A 313 0.49 -14.70 -2.31
N GLU A 314 0.21 -15.01 -1.05
CA GLU A 314 -0.88 -15.89 -0.64
C GLU A 314 -2.27 -15.25 -0.86
N SER A 315 -2.33 -13.91 -0.93
CA SER A 315 -3.58 -13.15 -1.12
C SER A 315 -3.66 -12.42 -2.46
N ALA A 316 -2.52 -12.14 -3.09
CA ALA A 316 -2.45 -11.42 -4.35
C ALA A 316 -1.40 -12.02 -5.28
N LEU A 317 -1.76 -12.16 -6.56
CA LEU A 317 -0.82 -12.41 -7.64
C LEU A 317 -0.47 -11.06 -8.27
N LEU A 318 0.76 -10.59 -8.02
CA LEU A 318 1.29 -9.33 -8.50
C LEU A 318 2.34 -9.60 -9.58
N GLU A 319 2.21 -8.89 -10.69
CA GLU A 319 3.13 -8.88 -11.82
C GLU A 319 3.68 -7.45 -11.98
N VAL A 320 4.96 -7.34 -12.35
CA VAL A 320 5.57 -6.10 -12.83
C VAL A 320 5.86 -6.32 -14.30
N LEU A 321 5.17 -5.59 -15.17
CA LEU A 321 5.21 -5.81 -16.62
C LEU A 321 5.83 -4.62 -17.34
N ASP A 322 6.66 -4.89 -18.34
CA ASP A 322 7.16 -3.88 -19.27
C ASP A 322 6.05 -3.35 -20.21
N GLU A 323 6.38 -2.39 -21.07
CA GLU A 323 5.44 -1.82 -22.04
C GLU A 323 4.93 -2.85 -23.08
N GLN A 324 5.62 -3.97 -23.25
CA GLN A 324 5.22 -5.07 -24.12
C GLN A 324 4.40 -6.15 -23.38
N GLY A 325 4.10 -5.95 -22.08
CA GLY A 325 3.34 -6.89 -21.26
C GLY A 325 4.14 -8.10 -20.79
N ARG A 326 5.47 -8.07 -20.86
CA ARG A 326 6.37 -9.14 -20.39
C ARG A 326 6.81 -8.86 -18.96
N ALA A 327 7.04 -9.91 -18.18
CA ALA A 327 7.51 -9.75 -16.80
C ALA A 327 8.91 -9.11 -16.75
N CYS A 328 9.04 -8.07 -15.94
CA CYS A 328 10.31 -7.38 -15.68
C CYS A 328 11.28 -8.28 -14.91
N VAL A 329 12.57 -8.21 -15.25
CA VAL A 329 13.64 -8.85 -14.46
C VAL A 329 14.05 -7.96 -13.27
N PRO A 330 14.72 -8.49 -12.23
CA PRO A 330 15.19 -7.68 -11.12
C PRO A 330 15.97 -6.43 -11.54
N GLY A 331 15.59 -5.27 -11.00
CA GLY A 331 16.14 -3.96 -11.34
C GLY A 331 15.35 -3.18 -12.40
N GLU A 332 14.47 -3.84 -13.17
CA GLU A 332 13.63 -3.17 -14.16
C GLU A 332 12.36 -2.59 -13.53
N VAL A 333 11.95 -1.43 -14.05
CA VAL A 333 10.73 -0.74 -13.67
C VAL A 333 9.63 -1.08 -14.67
N GLY A 334 8.46 -1.44 -14.17
CA GLY A 334 7.29 -1.75 -15.00
C GLY A 334 5.96 -1.43 -14.33
N HIS A 335 4.88 -1.66 -15.07
CA HIS A 335 3.51 -1.50 -14.63
C HIS A 335 3.11 -2.59 -13.64
N VAL A 336 2.51 -2.18 -12.53
CA VAL A 336 1.97 -3.10 -11.54
C VAL A 336 0.61 -3.62 -11.99
N VAL A 337 0.54 -4.94 -12.20
CA VAL A 337 -0.67 -5.67 -12.57
C VAL A 337 -1.00 -6.67 -11.48
N VAL A 338 -2.26 -6.70 -11.02
CA VAL A 338 -2.63 -7.46 -9.82
C VAL A 338 -3.92 -8.25 -10.03
N THR A 339 -3.94 -9.47 -9.49
CA THR A 339 -5.16 -10.23 -9.23
C THR A 339 -5.29 -10.52 -7.74
N SER A 340 -6.38 -10.06 -7.11
CA SER A 340 -6.76 -10.49 -5.75
C SER A 340 -7.31 -11.92 -5.80
N LEU A 341 -6.63 -12.85 -5.14
CA LEU A 341 -6.88 -14.29 -5.29
C LEU A 341 -8.16 -14.78 -4.59
N HIS A 342 -8.74 -13.96 -3.71
CA HIS A 342 -9.87 -14.33 -2.85
C HIS A 342 -11.14 -13.50 -3.08
N ASN A 343 -11.14 -12.59 -4.06
CA ASN A 343 -12.33 -11.79 -4.39
C ASN A 343 -13.21 -12.45 -5.46
N PHE A 344 -14.16 -13.27 -5.02
CA PHE A 344 -15.11 -13.98 -5.89
C PHE A 344 -16.38 -13.15 -6.19
N ALA A 345 -16.56 -12.00 -5.54
CA ALA A 345 -17.72 -11.12 -5.79
C ALA A 345 -17.56 -10.31 -7.06
N MET A 346 -16.36 -9.78 -7.29
CA MET A 346 -16.00 -9.05 -8.49
C MET A 346 -14.52 -9.34 -8.80
N PRO A 347 -14.22 -10.51 -9.39
CA PRO A 347 -12.85 -10.86 -9.76
C PRO A 347 -12.27 -9.80 -10.69
N MET A 348 -11.10 -9.26 -10.35
CA MET A 348 -10.34 -8.35 -11.21
C MET A 348 -9.08 -9.09 -11.64
N LEU A 349 -9.16 -9.72 -12.80
CA LEU A 349 -8.09 -10.58 -13.32
C LEU A 349 -7.08 -9.71 -14.08
N ARG A 350 -5.81 -9.83 -13.71
CA ARG A 350 -4.68 -9.04 -14.26
C ARG A 350 -5.02 -7.55 -14.37
N TYR A 351 -5.47 -6.96 -13.28
CA TYR A 351 -5.86 -5.55 -13.24
C TYR A 351 -4.66 -4.61 -13.14
N ALA A 352 -4.48 -3.75 -14.14
CA ALA A 352 -3.49 -2.69 -14.14
C ALA A 352 -3.92 -1.58 -13.16
N VAL A 353 -3.25 -1.53 -12.01
CA VAL A 353 -3.62 -0.59 -10.93
C VAL A 353 -3.22 0.84 -11.24
N GLY A 354 -2.38 1.05 -12.25
CA GLY A 354 -1.88 2.36 -12.70
C GLY A 354 -0.69 2.89 -11.89
N ASP A 355 0.04 2.00 -11.23
CA ASP A 355 1.28 2.30 -10.51
C ASP A 355 2.49 1.65 -11.21
N LEU A 356 3.68 2.19 -10.97
CA LEU A 356 4.96 1.64 -11.36
C LEU A 356 5.71 1.10 -10.14
N ALA A 357 6.39 -0.03 -10.32
CA ALA A 357 7.29 -0.61 -9.31
C ALA A 357 8.54 -1.16 -9.99
N GLU A 358 9.62 -1.26 -9.22
CA GLU A 358 10.84 -1.95 -9.63
C GLU A 358 10.83 -3.39 -9.13
N ALA A 359 10.98 -4.34 -10.04
CA ALA A 359 11.10 -5.76 -9.70
C ALA A 359 12.37 -6.02 -8.89
N GLY A 360 12.27 -6.83 -7.84
CA GLY A 360 13.39 -7.17 -6.96
C GLY A 360 13.87 -8.61 -7.13
N ALA A 361 15.13 -8.85 -6.78
CA ALA A 361 15.67 -10.19 -6.62
C ALA A 361 15.22 -10.80 -5.28
N LEU A 362 15.50 -12.08 -5.05
CA LEU A 362 15.21 -12.73 -3.77
C LEU A 362 15.84 -11.95 -2.60
N CYS A 363 15.05 -11.78 -1.55
CA CYS A 363 15.45 -10.99 -0.40
C CYS A 363 16.39 -11.79 0.51
N PRO A 364 17.52 -11.20 0.97
CA PRO A 364 18.44 -11.87 1.89
C PRO A 364 17.83 -12.29 3.24
N CYS A 365 16.66 -11.78 3.63
CA CYS A 365 15.97 -12.22 4.85
C CYS A 365 15.50 -13.68 4.80
N GLY A 366 15.50 -14.32 3.61
CA GLY A 366 15.15 -15.72 3.43
C GLY A 366 13.68 -16.00 3.13
N ARG A 367 12.79 -14.99 3.14
CA ARG A 367 11.42 -15.17 2.67
C ARG A 367 11.40 -15.42 1.16
N GLY A 368 10.70 -16.46 0.72
CA GLY A 368 10.55 -16.80 -0.71
C GLY A 368 9.41 -16.09 -1.43
N LEU A 369 8.84 -15.06 -0.80
CA LEU A 369 7.82 -14.19 -1.41
C LEU A 369 8.43 -13.31 -2.52
N PRO A 370 7.69 -13.01 -3.61
CA PRO A 370 8.14 -12.08 -4.65
C PRO A 370 8.52 -10.72 -4.06
N VAL A 371 9.51 -10.07 -4.65
CA VAL A 371 10.13 -8.86 -4.11
C VAL A 371 9.95 -7.69 -5.07
N LEU A 372 9.64 -6.53 -4.52
CA LEU A 372 9.73 -5.24 -5.19
C LEU A 372 10.82 -4.42 -4.50
N ASN A 373 11.76 -3.88 -5.26
CA ASN A 373 12.81 -3.02 -4.70
C ASN A 373 12.24 -1.66 -4.29
N ARG A 374 11.38 -1.08 -5.15
CA ARG A 374 10.80 0.25 -4.97
C ARG A 374 9.38 0.32 -5.51
N ILE A 375 8.56 1.14 -4.86
CA ILE A 375 7.24 1.55 -5.36
C ILE A 375 7.36 3.01 -5.82
N LEU A 376 7.22 3.26 -7.12
CA LEU A 376 7.37 4.61 -7.68
C LEU A 376 6.06 5.42 -7.58
N GLY A 377 4.94 4.72 -7.35
CA GLY A 377 3.62 5.30 -7.27
C GLY A 377 2.93 5.36 -8.63
N ARG A 378 1.97 6.27 -8.78
CA ARG A 378 1.17 6.40 -10.01
C ARG A 378 2.06 6.71 -11.21
N VAL A 379 1.73 6.13 -12.38
CA VAL A 379 2.45 6.41 -13.64
C VAL A 379 2.56 7.90 -13.90
N ARG A 380 1.43 8.62 -13.78
CA ARG A 380 1.36 10.08 -13.94
C ARG A 380 2.11 10.87 -12.85
N ASN A 381 2.61 10.24 -11.79
CA ASN A 381 3.34 10.90 -10.72
C ASN A 381 4.86 10.68 -10.86
N VAL A 382 5.31 10.30 -12.07
CA VAL A 382 6.71 10.07 -12.42
C VAL A 382 7.09 10.98 -13.57
N LEU A 383 8.28 11.60 -13.48
CA LEU A 383 8.84 12.46 -14.52
C LEU A 383 9.34 11.60 -15.67
N VAL A 384 8.94 11.99 -16.89
CA VAL A 384 9.35 11.32 -18.13
C VAL A 384 10.45 12.16 -18.79
N TYR A 385 11.62 11.59 -19.03
CA TYR A 385 12.71 12.30 -19.68
C TYR A 385 12.59 12.20 -21.21
N PRO A 386 13.17 13.16 -21.97
CA PRO A 386 13.20 13.08 -23.44
C PRO A 386 13.85 11.81 -24.00
N ASP A 387 14.68 11.12 -23.21
CA ASP A 387 15.34 9.85 -23.55
C ASP A 387 14.52 8.60 -23.17
N GLY A 388 13.29 8.78 -22.67
CA GLY A 388 12.38 7.69 -22.27
C GLY A 388 12.62 7.15 -20.85
N ARG A 389 13.66 7.61 -20.13
CA ARG A 389 13.81 7.25 -18.72
C ARG A 389 12.62 7.79 -17.92
N ARG A 390 12.30 7.12 -16.81
CA ARG A 390 11.27 7.55 -15.86
C ARG A 390 11.87 7.62 -14.45
N SER A 391 11.64 8.73 -13.74
CA SER A 391 12.10 8.87 -12.34
C SER A 391 11.15 9.73 -11.51
N ARG A 392 11.08 9.50 -10.21
CA ARG A 392 10.43 10.46 -9.30
C ARG A 392 11.43 11.56 -8.95
N PRO A 393 11.13 12.85 -9.21
CA PRO A 393 12.07 13.93 -8.89
C PRO A 393 12.28 14.04 -7.38
N ARG A 394 13.54 14.16 -6.95
CA ARG A 394 13.92 14.40 -5.55
C ARG A 394 13.65 15.85 -5.18
N THR A 395 12.42 16.16 -4.80
CA THR A 395 12.02 17.56 -4.61
C THR A 395 12.43 18.13 -3.26
N ILE A 396 12.84 17.31 -2.28
CA ILE A 396 13.20 17.80 -0.94
C ILE A 396 14.35 18.81 -0.98
N GLU A 397 15.32 18.61 -1.87
CA GLU A 397 16.54 19.42 -1.97
C GLU A 397 16.21 20.88 -2.35
N ILE A 398 15.04 21.10 -2.95
CA ILE A 398 14.52 22.45 -3.24
C ILE A 398 14.15 23.18 -1.93
N TRP A 399 13.65 22.45 -0.94
CA TRP A 399 13.25 22.96 0.38
C TRP A 399 14.42 23.09 1.36
N GLU A 400 15.46 22.29 1.17
CA GLU A 400 16.60 22.24 2.09
C GLU A 400 17.37 23.57 2.06
N ASP A 401 17.76 24.01 3.26
CA ASP A 401 18.43 25.27 3.65
C ASP A 401 17.55 26.35 4.28
N GLY A 402 16.22 26.29 4.16
CA GLY A 402 15.32 27.31 4.77
C GLY A 402 15.54 28.74 4.25
N VAL A 403 16.33 28.88 3.18
CA VAL A 403 16.62 30.15 2.48
C VAL A 403 15.38 30.64 1.75
N LEU A 404 14.56 29.73 1.25
CA LEU A 404 13.35 30.02 0.50
C LEU A 404 12.13 29.74 1.38
N ASP A 405 11.26 30.74 1.54
CA ASP A 405 10.02 30.63 2.31
C ASP A 405 8.92 29.92 1.50
N ILE A 406 9.18 28.66 1.11
CA ILE A 406 8.25 27.79 0.39
C ILE A 406 7.36 27.06 1.40
N ARG A 407 6.04 27.19 1.23
CA ARG A 407 5.00 26.54 2.05
C ARG A 407 4.39 25.33 1.35
N GLN A 408 4.14 25.42 0.05
CA GLN A 408 3.69 24.30 -0.79
C GLN A 408 4.41 24.37 -2.13
N MET A 409 4.70 23.21 -2.71
CA MET A 409 5.24 23.09 -4.06
C MET A 409 4.57 21.94 -4.79
N GLN A 410 4.18 22.18 -6.04
CA GLN A 410 3.70 21.15 -6.96
C GLN A 410 4.40 21.31 -8.30
N ILE A 411 4.90 20.21 -8.86
CA ILE A 411 5.55 20.19 -10.16
C ILE A 411 4.62 19.54 -11.18
N ILE A 412 4.43 20.20 -12.32
CA ILE A 412 3.60 19.69 -13.41
C ILE A 412 4.45 19.59 -14.67
N GLN A 413 4.51 18.41 -15.26
CA GLN A 413 5.10 18.19 -16.58
C GLN A 413 3.99 18.20 -17.63
N HIS A 414 3.96 19.22 -18.49
CA HIS A 414 2.97 19.34 -19.56
C HIS A 414 3.41 18.64 -20.85
N ALA A 415 4.72 18.64 -21.13
CA ALA A 415 5.36 17.97 -22.25
C ALA A 415 6.74 17.45 -21.82
N LEU A 416 7.40 16.65 -22.68
CA LEU A 416 8.73 16.08 -22.37
C LEU A 416 9.76 17.12 -21.90
N ASP A 417 9.67 18.35 -22.40
CA ASP A 417 10.57 19.46 -22.05
C ASP A 417 9.84 20.67 -21.41
N ASP A 418 8.57 20.55 -20.99
CA ASP A 418 7.81 21.67 -20.40
C ASP A 418 7.39 21.39 -18.96
N ILE A 419 7.98 22.12 -18.01
CA ILE A 419 7.78 21.97 -16.57
C ILE A 419 7.22 23.27 -15.97
N GLU A 420 6.11 23.16 -15.25
CA GLU A 420 5.58 24.19 -14.37
C GLU A 420 5.88 23.84 -12.90
N ILE A 421 6.52 24.76 -12.17
CA ILE A 421 6.72 24.67 -10.72
C ILE A 421 5.75 25.64 -10.05
N ARG A 422 4.69 25.10 -9.45
CA ARG A 422 3.71 25.86 -8.68
C ARG A 422 4.22 26.05 -7.26
N LEU A 423 4.27 27.29 -6.79
CA LEU A 423 4.75 27.64 -5.45
C LEU A 423 3.67 28.38 -4.66
N VAL A 424 3.58 28.05 -3.38
CA VAL A 424 2.95 28.88 -2.34
C VAL A 424 4.06 29.32 -1.41
N THR A 425 4.27 30.62 -1.30
CA THR A 425 5.38 31.20 -0.55
C THR A 425 4.87 32.23 0.45
N GLY A 426 5.67 32.60 1.45
CA GLY A 426 5.27 33.69 2.35
C GLY A 426 5.39 35.08 1.72
N HIS A 427 6.18 35.22 0.66
CA HIS A 427 6.29 36.40 -0.19
C HIS A 427 6.64 35.98 -1.63
N PRO A 428 6.27 36.76 -2.65
CA PRO A 428 6.73 36.51 -4.02
C PRO A 428 8.25 36.54 -4.09
N PHE A 429 8.85 35.55 -4.75
CA PHE A 429 10.30 35.46 -4.85
C PHE A 429 10.86 36.48 -5.85
N ALA A 430 12.06 36.97 -5.57
CA ALA A 430 12.85 37.73 -6.51
C ALA A 430 13.43 36.82 -7.61
N GLU A 431 13.87 37.42 -8.73
CA GLU A 431 14.43 36.68 -9.87
C GLU A 431 15.60 35.75 -9.48
N ALA A 432 16.41 36.14 -8.50
CA ALA A 432 17.52 35.32 -8.01
C ALA A 432 17.05 34.05 -7.28
N GLU A 433 15.97 34.16 -6.51
CA GLU A 433 15.36 33.04 -5.79
C GLU A 433 14.64 32.09 -6.74
N GLU A 434 13.94 32.63 -7.75
CA GLU A 434 13.35 31.83 -8.84
C GLU A 434 14.43 31.02 -9.59
N LYS A 435 15.53 31.66 -9.97
CA LYS A 435 16.67 30.98 -10.61
C LYS A 435 17.28 29.90 -9.72
N LEU A 436 17.31 30.11 -8.41
CA LEU A 436 17.79 29.10 -7.45
C LEU A 436 16.87 27.88 -7.44
N VAL A 437 15.54 28.07 -7.41
CA VAL A 437 14.56 26.97 -7.48
C VAL A 437 14.75 26.17 -8.77
N GLN A 438 14.85 26.85 -9.91
CA GLN A 438 15.07 26.21 -11.22
C GLN A 438 16.39 25.44 -11.26
N ALA A 439 17.49 26.05 -10.79
CA ALA A 439 18.80 25.42 -10.75
C ALA A 439 18.80 24.15 -9.88
N ARG A 440 18.17 24.21 -8.71
CA ARG A 440 18.01 23.03 -7.83
C ARG A 440 17.18 21.95 -8.50
N PHE A 441 16.08 22.30 -9.14
CA PHE A 441 15.26 21.33 -9.88
C PHE A 441 16.05 20.63 -11.00
N HIS A 442 16.83 21.38 -11.79
CA HIS A 442 17.70 20.81 -12.84
C HIS A 442 18.79 19.92 -12.26
N GLN A 443 19.38 20.31 -11.13
CA GLN A 443 20.36 19.49 -10.43
C GLN A 443 19.75 18.16 -9.93
N CYS A 444 18.56 18.22 -9.33
CA CYS A 444 17.86 17.05 -8.80
C CYS A 444 17.49 16.04 -9.89
N THR A 445 17.10 16.54 -11.05
CA THR A 445 16.68 15.71 -12.19
C THR A 445 17.83 15.31 -13.11
N GLY A 446 18.94 16.04 -13.07
CA GLY A 446 20.06 15.85 -14.00
C GLY A 446 19.71 16.21 -15.44
N HIS A 447 18.67 17.03 -15.66
CA HIS A 447 18.23 17.50 -16.98
C HIS A 447 17.76 18.96 -16.91
N ASN A 448 18.08 19.73 -17.95
CA ASN A 448 17.73 21.15 -18.04
C ASN A 448 16.40 21.30 -18.79
N PHE A 449 15.29 21.06 -18.10
CA PHE A 449 13.96 21.25 -18.67
C PHE A 449 13.67 22.74 -18.93
N SER A 450 12.75 23.05 -19.85
CA SER A 450 12.14 24.38 -19.87
C SER A 450 11.20 24.54 -18.67
N THR A 451 11.65 25.29 -17.66
CA THR A 451 10.92 25.49 -16.40
C THR A 451 10.30 26.87 -16.27
N ARG A 452 9.03 26.94 -15.88
CA ARG A 452 8.36 28.18 -15.45
C ARG A 452 7.85 28.08 -14.01
N ILE A 453 7.84 29.20 -13.29
CA ILE A 453 7.32 29.26 -11.92
C ILE A 453 5.96 29.98 -11.93
N THR A 454 4.98 29.44 -11.21
CA THR A 454 3.68 30.10 -11.00
C THR A 454 3.34 30.17 -9.51
N TYR A 455 2.74 31.28 -9.08
CA TYR A 455 2.42 31.52 -7.66
C TYR A 455 0.94 31.27 -7.38
N HIS A 456 0.67 30.61 -6.25
CA HIS A 456 -0.68 30.27 -5.80
C HIS A 456 -0.87 30.69 -4.34
N GLN A 457 -2.11 30.93 -3.93
CA GLN A 457 -2.43 31.17 -2.51
C GLN A 457 -2.43 29.87 -1.70
N GLU A 458 -2.93 28.80 -2.32
CA GLU A 458 -2.99 27.45 -1.76
C GLU A 458 -3.02 26.46 -2.93
N ILE A 459 -2.33 25.34 -2.78
CA ILE A 459 -2.44 24.18 -3.68
C ILE A 459 -3.30 23.13 -2.97
N PRO A 460 -4.52 22.83 -3.48
CA PRO A 460 -5.46 21.99 -2.77
C PRO A 460 -5.02 20.51 -2.74
N ARG A 461 -5.23 19.85 -1.61
CA ARG A 461 -5.15 18.39 -1.50
C ARG A 461 -6.30 17.74 -2.27
N GLY A 462 -6.08 16.53 -2.77
CA GLY A 462 -7.14 15.76 -3.42
C GLY A 462 -8.26 15.37 -2.44
N PRO A 463 -9.42 14.87 -2.94
CA PRO A 463 -10.57 14.51 -2.09
C PRO A 463 -10.28 13.47 -0.99
N SER A 464 -9.18 12.72 -1.10
CA SER A 464 -8.73 11.73 -0.11
C SER A 464 -7.73 12.29 0.90
N GLY A 465 -7.52 13.61 0.94
CA GLY A 465 -6.55 14.30 1.80
C GLY A 465 -5.09 14.15 1.35
N LYS A 466 -4.83 13.42 0.25
CA LYS A 466 -3.48 13.23 -0.30
C LYS A 466 -3.01 14.46 -1.05
N PHE A 467 -1.73 14.78 -0.93
CA PHE A 467 -1.10 15.86 -1.69
C PHE A 467 -0.39 15.27 -2.91
N GLU A 468 -0.68 15.81 -4.09
CA GLU A 468 -0.01 15.43 -5.34
C GLU A 468 1.09 16.46 -5.62
N ASP A 469 2.28 16.15 -5.11
CA ASP A 469 3.51 16.95 -5.25
C ASP A 469 4.05 16.99 -6.68
N PHE A 470 3.74 15.97 -7.49
CA PHE A 470 4.15 15.87 -8.89
C PHE A 470 3.04 15.28 -9.75
N ARG A 471 2.84 15.85 -10.94
CA ARG A 471 1.93 15.35 -11.98
C ARG A 471 2.55 15.49 -13.37
N SER A 472 2.52 14.44 -14.18
CA SER A 472 2.81 14.45 -15.61
C SER A 472 1.52 14.33 -16.40
N GLU A 473 1.42 15.16 -17.44
CA GLU A 473 0.38 15.20 -18.45
C GLU A 473 0.88 14.66 -19.79
N VAL A 474 2.16 14.24 -19.84
CA VAL A 474 2.71 13.51 -20.99
C VAL A 474 1.94 12.20 -21.10
N ALA A 475 1.33 11.98 -22.26
CA ALA A 475 0.62 10.74 -22.54
C ALA A 475 1.60 9.54 -22.48
N ASP A 476 1.11 8.42 -21.94
CA ASP A 476 1.79 7.13 -22.03
C ASP A 476 1.86 6.64 -23.49
#